data_AF-A0A935XLL2-F1
#
_entry.id   AF-A0A935XLL2-F1
#
_cell.length_a   1.000
_cell.length_b   1.000
_cell.length_c   1.000
_cell.angle_alpha   90.00
_cell.angle_beta   90.00
_cell.angle_gamma   90.00
#
_symmetry.space_group_name_H-M   'P 1'
#
loop_
_entity.id
_entity.type
_entity.pdbx_description
1 polymer ?
#
loop_
_entity_poly.entity_id
_entity_poly.type
_entity_poly.pdbx_seq_one_letter_code
_entity_poly.pdbx_strand_id
1 'polypeptide(L)'
;MSSPRSRHALVALVAVALGAPAACAPRGTATSPAPRLSPAVALVRRTVDSMVADPKFRSAQLGILVVDPTTGDTLVSHNAGKLFIPASNQKILTGATALHLLGPDFRFSTTVSASGPVVDGEIRGDLVVSGTGDPSVSDHMAGDAIVPLRALADSLVARGVKRVTGALVPGADAFPDATLGFGWSYDDLDFAFSAGVDELYFNEGFSRVVVRGGAAAGDRPTARTMPARSVPRVRVWAQTTAPVATNGRPCAARELFPSGRTPPTPPRSSWKAPSRPATRPSSRSPTVTRRARTCWRCTRRWGSGGSWWRGASRRGAATPPTRSSP
;
A
#
# COMPACT_ATOMS: atom_id res chain seq x y z
N MET A 1 -38.63 -50.89 34.26
CA MET A 1 -38.12 -51.11 35.63
C MET A 1 -37.28 -49.89 35.99
N SER A 2 -37.56 -49.03 36.96
CA SER A 2 -38.67 -48.88 37.88
C SER A 2 -38.62 -47.42 38.38
N SER A 3 -39.69 -46.65 38.17
CA SER A 3 -40.21 -45.71 39.18
C SER A 3 -40.65 -46.55 40.38
N PRO A 4 -40.70 -46.11 41.67
CA PRO A 4 -41.45 -44.91 42.12
C PRO A 4 -40.84 -44.29 43.43
N ARG A 5 -41.37 -43.33 44.21
CA ARG A 5 -42.71 -42.84 44.54
C ARG A 5 -42.66 -41.39 45.03
N SER A 6 -43.76 -40.70 44.77
CA SER A 6 -44.38 -39.60 45.49
C SER A 6 -44.16 -39.53 47.01
N ARG A 7 -44.01 -38.30 47.55
CA ARG A 7 -44.53 -37.92 48.89
C ARG A 7 -45.01 -36.45 48.91
N HIS A 8 -46.33 -36.35 48.95
CA HIS A 8 -47.20 -35.44 49.72
C HIS A 8 -46.80 -33.98 49.94
N ALA A 9 -47.64 -33.12 49.35
CA ALA A 9 -47.82 -31.71 49.68
C ALA A 9 -48.34 -31.53 51.11
N LEU A 10 -47.76 -30.59 51.84
CA LEU A 10 -48.33 -29.97 53.04
C LEU A 10 -48.51 -28.49 52.72
N VAL A 11 -49.74 -28.08 52.43
CA VAL A 11 -50.11 -26.67 52.25
C VAL A 11 -50.44 -26.11 53.64
N ALA A 12 -49.53 -25.31 54.20
CA ALA A 12 -49.80 -24.54 55.40
C ALA A 12 -50.56 -23.27 55.01
N LEU A 13 -51.79 -23.16 55.49
CA LEU A 13 -52.67 -22.00 55.35
C LEU A 13 -52.20 -20.89 56.30
N VAL A 14 -51.45 -19.91 55.78
CA VAL A 14 -51.10 -18.70 56.52
C VAL A 14 -52.23 -17.69 56.33
N ALA A 15 -52.94 -17.39 57.41
CA ALA A 15 -53.93 -16.32 57.45
C ALA A 15 -53.23 -14.96 57.29
N VAL A 16 -53.45 -14.28 56.17
CA VAL A 16 -53.00 -12.91 55.95
C VAL A 16 -54.01 -11.97 56.59
N ALA A 17 -53.60 -11.33 57.70
CA ALA A 17 -54.32 -10.21 58.27
C ALA A 17 -54.18 -8.99 57.33
N LEU A 18 -55.32 -8.52 56.80
CA LEU A 18 -55.41 -7.29 56.00
C LEU A 18 -55.20 -6.06 56.91
N GLY A 19 -53.93 -5.68 57.10
CA GLY A 19 -53.56 -4.36 57.58
C GLY A 19 -53.65 -3.33 56.45
N ALA A 20 -54.34 -2.22 56.69
CA ALA A 20 -54.47 -1.11 55.74
C ALA A 20 -53.10 -0.63 55.23
N PRO A 21 -52.95 -0.30 53.93
CA PRO A 21 -51.69 0.24 53.43
C PRO A 21 -51.55 1.67 53.96
N ALA A 22 -50.65 1.87 54.91
CA ALA A 22 -50.09 3.19 55.13
C ALA A 22 -49.40 3.60 53.82
N ALA A 23 -49.97 4.58 53.13
CA ALA A 23 -49.42 5.14 51.92
C ALA A 23 -48.06 5.79 52.24
N CYS A 24 -46.98 5.02 52.12
CA CYS A 24 -45.65 5.56 51.95
C CYS A 24 -45.62 6.23 50.57
N ALA A 25 -45.79 7.54 50.55
CA ALA A 25 -45.44 8.35 49.39
C ALA A 25 -44.01 7.99 48.96
N PRO A 26 -43.75 7.73 47.66
CA PRO A 26 -42.38 7.52 47.20
C PRO A 26 -41.61 8.78 47.54
N ARG A 27 -40.63 8.66 48.45
CA ARG A 27 -39.66 9.73 48.69
C ARG A 27 -39.02 10.01 47.35
N GLY A 28 -39.27 11.18 46.80
CA GLY A 28 -38.61 11.64 45.59
C GLY A 28 -37.12 11.51 45.82
N THR A 29 -36.47 10.61 45.08
CA THR A 29 -35.03 10.60 44.96
C THR A 29 -34.67 11.96 44.39
N ALA A 30 -34.14 12.84 45.23
CA ALA A 30 -33.53 14.08 44.77
C ALA A 30 -32.47 13.68 43.75
N THR A 31 -32.75 13.96 42.47
CA THR A 31 -31.79 13.80 41.39
C THR A 31 -30.59 14.66 41.75
N SER A 32 -29.53 14.04 42.27
CA SER A 32 -28.27 14.72 42.47
C SER A 32 -27.90 15.36 41.14
N PRO A 33 -27.61 16.68 41.10
CA PRO A 33 -27.27 17.34 39.85
C PRO A 33 -26.10 16.58 39.24
N ALA A 34 -26.24 16.20 37.96
CA ALA A 34 -25.17 15.55 37.22
C ALA A 34 -23.88 16.36 37.43
N PRO A 35 -22.73 15.70 37.69
CA PRO A 35 -21.48 16.41 37.92
C PRO A 35 -21.24 17.37 36.75
N ARG A 36 -21.09 18.66 37.07
CA ARG A 36 -20.85 19.67 36.05
C ARG A 36 -19.53 19.34 35.39
N LEU A 37 -19.56 19.11 34.08
CA LEU A 37 -18.37 18.90 33.28
C LEU A 37 -17.42 20.08 33.48
N SER A 38 -16.12 19.79 33.54
CA SER A 38 -15.13 20.86 33.51
C SER A 38 -15.30 21.70 32.23
N PRO A 39 -15.00 23.01 32.26
CA PRO A 39 -15.09 23.85 31.06
C PRO A 39 -14.35 23.27 29.85
N ALA A 40 -13.22 22.60 30.08
CA ALA A 40 -12.43 21.92 29.05
C ALA A 40 -13.18 20.74 28.43
N VAL A 41 -13.76 19.84 29.23
CA VAL A 41 -14.54 18.69 28.70
C VAL A 41 -15.77 19.18 27.96
N ALA A 42 -16.45 20.22 28.47
CA ALA A 42 -17.57 20.84 27.79
C ALA A 42 -17.17 21.45 26.44
N LEU A 43 -15.98 22.03 26.32
CA LEU A 43 -15.45 22.55 25.06
C LEU A 43 -15.19 21.41 24.07
N VAL A 44 -14.49 20.35 24.47
CA VAL A 44 -14.20 19.18 23.62
C VAL A 44 -15.49 18.57 23.07
N ARG A 45 -16.50 18.38 23.93
CA ARG A 45 -17.83 17.88 23.51
C ARG A 45 -18.46 18.78 22.45
N ARG A 46 -18.56 20.09 22.70
CA ARG A 46 -19.12 21.04 21.73
C ARG A 46 -18.37 21.04 20.41
N THR A 47 -17.04 20.93 20.43
CA THR A 47 -16.23 20.85 19.21
C THR A 47 -16.58 19.59 18.42
N VAL A 48 -16.63 18.42 19.07
CA VAL A 48 -17.02 17.18 18.38
C VAL A 48 -18.45 17.25 17.85
N ASP A 49 -19.39 17.75 18.65
CA ASP A 49 -20.79 17.91 18.23
C ASP A 49 -20.90 18.82 17.00
N SER A 50 -20.11 19.90 16.95
CA SER A 50 -20.07 20.81 15.79
C SER A 50 -19.49 20.14 14.53
N MET A 51 -18.50 19.25 14.68
CA MET A 51 -17.94 18.49 13.56
C MET A 51 -18.94 17.45 13.05
N VAL A 52 -19.58 16.72 13.96
CA VAL A 52 -20.60 15.72 13.61
C VAL A 52 -21.80 16.37 12.91
N ALA A 53 -22.18 17.57 13.32
CA ALA A 53 -23.27 18.33 12.72
C ALA A 53 -22.88 19.10 11.44
N ASP A 54 -21.59 19.21 11.08
CA ASP A 54 -21.16 19.98 9.91
C ASP A 54 -21.73 19.32 8.62
N PRO A 55 -22.51 20.07 7.80
CA PRO A 55 -23.09 19.55 6.56
C PRO A 55 -22.09 18.98 5.55
N LYS A 56 -20.80 19.31 5.69
CA LYS A 56 -19.70 18.71 4.90
C LYS A 56 -19.55 17.21 5.16
N PHE A 57 -19.89 16.73 6.35
CA PHE A 57 -19.79 15.31 6.73
C PHE A 57 -21.12 14.56 6.67
N ARG A 58 -22.19 15.16 6.11
CA ARG A 58 -23.54 14.55 6.07
C ARG A 58 -23.61 13.14 5.46
N SER A 59 -22.66 12.79 4.59
CA SER A 59 -22.57 11.48 3.92
C SER A 59 -21.39 10.65 4.42
N ALA A 60 -20.60 11.17 5.35
CA ALA A 60 -19.50 10.45 5.98
C ALA A 60 -20.02 9.63 7.16
N GLN A 61 -19.32 8.54 7.46
CA GLN A 61 -19.48 7.84 8.74
C GLN A 61 -18.34 8.29 9.65
N LEU A 62 -18.68 8.96 10.75
CA LEU A 62 -17.71 9.41 11.74
C LEU A 62 -17.74 8.47 12.95
N GLY A 63 -16.56 8.04 13.39
CA GLY A 63 -16.32 7.35 14.65
C GLY A 63 -15.35 8.18 15.48
N ILE A 64 -15.78 8.61 16.66
CA ILE A 64 -14.99 9.47 17.55
C ILE A 64 -15.08 8.92 18.97
N LEU A 65 -13.92 8.66 19.57
CA LEU A 65 -13.78 8.29 20.96
C LEU A 65 -12.68 9.15 21.55
N VAL A 66 -12.99 9.88 22.63
CA VAL A 66 -12.02 10.67 23.39
C VAL A 66 -12.05 10.18 24.82
N VAL A 67 -10.89 9.76 25.32
CA VAL A 67 -10.71 9.18 26.65
C VAL A 67 -9.65 9.99 27.38
N ASP A 68 -9.87 10.24 28.67
CA ASP A 68 -8.81 10.74 29.54
C ASP A 68 -7.82 9.59 29.81
N PRO A 69 -6.55 9.68 29.39
CA PRO A 69 -5.60 8.59 29.55
C PRO A 69 -5.21 8.35 31.02
N THR A 70 -5.46 9.31 31.92
CA THR A 70 -5.13 9.22 33.35
C THR A 70 -6.22 8.50 34.13
N THR A 71 -7.49 8.88 33.91
CA THR A 71 -8.63 8.31 34.65
C THR A 71 -9.29 7.14 33.91
N GLY A 72 -9.12 7.04 32.60
CA GLY A 72 -9.84 6.12 31.74
C GLY A 72 -11.26 6.57 31.38
N ASP A 73 -11.67 7.78 31.81
CA ASP A 73 -13.02 8.27 31.58
C ASP A 73 -13.26 8.59 30.10
N THR A 74 -14.41 8.13 29.58
CA THR A 74 -14.85 8.51 28.24
C THR A 74 -15.42 9.93 28.25
N LEU A 75 -14.68 10.85 27.65
CA LEU A 75 -15.06 12.25 27.53
C LEU A 75 -16.05 12.47 26.39
N VAL A 76 -15.86 11.77 25.27
CA VAL A 76 -16.73 11.79 24.09
C VAL A 76 -16.84 10.39 23.49
N SER A 77 -18.05 9.99 23.10
CA SER A 77 -18.29 8.77 22.34
C SER A 77 -19.32 9.03 21.26
N HIS A 78 -18.94 8.84 19.99
CA HIS A 78 -19.80 8.95 18.83
C HIS A 78 -19.48 7.79 17.88
N ASN A 79 -20.42 6.85 17.71
CA ASN A 79 -20.22 5.63 16.90
C ASN A 79 -18.93 4.83 17.24
N ALA A 80 -18.41 4.94 18.46
CA ALA A 80 -17.10 4.39 18.82
C ALA A 80 -16.99 2.86 18.66
N GLY A 81 -18.11 2.13 18.76
CA GLY A 81 -18.15 0.68 18.57
C GLY A 81 -18.38 0.21 17.12
N LYS A 82 -18.45 1.12 16.14
CA LYS A 82 -18.61 0.74 14.73
C LYS A 82 -17.27 0.40 14.09
N LEU A 83 -17.31 -0.45 13.06
CA LEU A 83 -16.14 -0.80 12.26
C LEU A 83 -15.92 0.24 11.16
N PHE A 84 -14.65 0.59 10.93
CA PHE A 84 -14.22 1.54 9.91
C PHE A 84 -12.99 1.00 9.18
N ILE A 85 -12.72 1.51 7.98
CA ILE A 85 -11.44 1.28 7.30
C ILE A 85 -10.40 2.19 7.98
N PRO A 86 -9.41 1.65 8.72
CA PRO A 86 -8.51 2.47 9.52
C PRO A 86 -7.45 3.20 8.69
N ALA A 87 -7.29 2.82 7.40
CA ALA A 87 -6.17 3.25 6.57
C ALA A 87 -4.84 3.06 7.32
N SER A 88 -3.94 4.05 7.25
CA SER A 88 -2.65 3.99 7.94
C SER A 88 -2.74 3.96 9.47
N ASN A 89 -3.91 4.19 10.10
CA ASN A 89 -4.05 3.99 11.54
C ASN A 89 -3.86 2.52 11.95
N GLN A 90 -3.99 1.57 11.01
CA GLN A 90 -3.63 0.16 11.21
C GLN A 90 -2.19 -0.01 11.71
N LYS A 91 -1.28 0.91 11.32
CA LYS A 91 0.13 0.88 11.73
C LYS A 91 0.31 1.00 13.25
N ILE A 92 -0.65 1.59 13.98
CA ILE A 92 -0.59 1.66 15.45
C ILE A 92 -0.66 0.24 16.04
N LEU A 93 -1.61 -0.57 15.57
CA LEU A 93 -1.76 -1.95 16.04
C LEU A 93 -0.56 -2.81 15.62
N THR A 94 -0.13 -2.70 14.37
CA THR A 94 1.04 -3.43 13.86
C THR A 94 2.31 -3.07 14.63
N GLY A 95 2.56 -1.77 14.86
CA GLY A 95 3.73 -1.30 15.60
C GLY A 95 3.71 -1.70 17.08
N ALA A 96 2.57 -1.59 17.75
CA ALA A 96 2.43 -2.05 19.14
C ALA A 96 2.65 -3.56 19.26
N THR A 97 2.12 -4.35 18.32
CA THR A 97 2.32 -5.80 18.28
C THR A 97 3.78 -6.16 18.03
N ALA A 98 4.44 -5.51 17.06
CA ALA A 98 5.85 -5.72 16.79
C ALA A 98 6.72 -5.39 18.01
N LEU A 99 6.46 -4.25 18.67
CA LEU A 99 7.19 -3.86 19.88
C LEU A 99 6.97 -4.86 21.03
N HIS A 100 5.75 -5.37 21.20
CA HIS A 100 5.43 -6.35 22.24
C HIS A 100 6.10 -7.71 21.99
N LEU A 101 6.08 -8.20 20.74
CA LEU A 101 6.60 -9.53 20.41
C LEU A 101 8.12 -9.55 20.22
N LEU A 102 8.69 -8.52 19.60
CA LEU A 102 10.11 -8.47 19.25
C LEU A 102 10.94 -7.71 20.29
N GLY A 103 10.33 -6.78 21.02
CA GLY A 103 11.01 -5.87 21.92
C GLY A 103 11.65 -4.66 21.19
N PRO A 104 11.98 -3.59 21.92
CA PRO A 104 12.57 -2.37 21.36
C PRO A 104 14.00 -2.59 20.81
N ASP A 105 14.69 -3.62 21.31
CA ASP A 105 16.07 -3.92 20.96
C ASP A 105 16.20 -4.94 19.83
N PHE A 106 15.09 -5.37 19.24
CA PHE A 106 15.12 -6.28 18.10
C PHE A 106 15.99 -5.74 16.97
N ARG A 107 16.75 -6.64 16.33
CA ARG A 107 17.55 -6.34 15.15
C ARG A 107 17.27 -7.38 14.09
N PHE A 108 17.05 -6.91 12.87
CA PHE A 108 17.02 -7.78 11.70
C PHE A 108 18.41 -8.35 11.44
N SER A 109 18.47 -9.54 10.83
CA SER A 109 19.72 -10.19 10.47
C SER A 109 19.75 -10.49 8.98
N THR A 110 20.87 -10.15 8.35
CA THR A 110 21.22 -10.64 7.02
C THR A 110 22.54 -11.37 7.15
N THR A 111 22.55 -12.65 6.79
CA THR A 111 23.72 -13.51 6.93
C THR A 111 24.22 -13.96 5.57
N VAL A 112 25.53 -14.17 5.49
CA VAL A 112 26.18 -14.74 4.31
C VAL A 112 26.93 -15.99 4.73
N SER A 113 26.72 -17.08 4.00
CA SER A 113 27.33 -18.37 4.26
C SER A 113 27.89 -18.98 2.98
N ALA A 114 28.93 -19.79 3.12
CA ALA A 114 29.51 -20.55 2.01
C ALA A 114 28.85 -21.93 1.93
N SER A 115 28.43 -22.38 0.74
CA SER A 115 27.91 -23.74 0.56
C SER A 115 29.01 -24.80 0.42
N GLY A 116 30.27 -24.38 0.32
CA GLY A 116 31.45 -25.23 0.22
C GLY A 116 32.63 -24.71 1.03
N PRO A 117 33.75 -25.44 1.06
CA PRO A 117 34.92 -25.08 1.86
C PRO A 117 35.57 -23.79 1.37
N VAL A 118 36.19 -23.07 2.30
CA VAL A 118 37.05 -21.91 2.02
C VAL A 118 38.51 -22.36 2.06
N VAL A 119 39.18 -22.36 0.91
CA VAL A 119 40.57 -22.83 0.77
C VAL A 119 41.40 -21.72 0.16
N ASP A 120 42.48 -21.29 0.82
CA ASP A 120 43.37 -20.23 0.35
C ASP A 120 42.68 -18.90 -0.03
N GLY A 121 41.59 -18.59 0.68
CA GLY A 121 40.76 -17.41 0.42
C GLY A 121 39.75 -17.59 -0.72
N GLU A 122 39.55 -18.82 -1.20
CA GLU A 122 38.59 -19.14 -2.24
C GLU A 122 37.44 -19.97 -1.69
N ILE A 123 36.21 -19.48 -1.86
CA ILE A 123 34.99 -20.24 -1.60
C ILE A 123 34.75 -21.18 -2.78
N ARG A 124 34.96 -22.48 -2.55
CA ARG A 124 34.71 -23.55 -3.53
C ARG A 124 33.25 -24.01 -3.47
N GLY A 125 32.36 -23.12 -3.88
CA GLY A 125 30.91 -23.29 -3.81
C GLY A 125 30.19 -21.97 -4.01
N ASP A 126 28.90 -21.96 -3.71
CA ASP A 126 28.05 -20.78 -3.78
C ASP A 126 28.19 -19.95 -2.50
N LEU A 127 27.90 -18.65 -2.65
CA LEU A 127 27.73 -17.71 -1.56
C LEU A 127 26.23 -17.50 -1.34
N VAL A 128 25.72 -17.95 -0.19
CA VAL A 128 24.29 -17.94 0.14
C VAL A 128 23.97 -16.73 1.02
N VAL A 129 23.04 -15.89 0.60
CA VAL A 129 22.57 -14.71 1.35
C VAL A 129 21.20 -14.98 1.93
N SER A 130 21.08 -15.01 3.25
CA SER A 130 19.81 -15.26 3.95
C SER A 130 19.41 -14.03 4.74
N GLY A 131 18.24 -13.45 4.42
CA GLY A 131 17.70 -12.28 5.10
C GLY A 131 16.51 -12.62 5.98
N THR A 132 16.19 -11.73 6.91
CA THR A 132 14.98 -11.78 7.74
C THR A 132 14.07 -10.58 7.51
N GLY A 133 14.15 -9.94 6.34
CA GLY A 133 13.35 -8.76 5.98
C GLY A 133 13.85 -7.44 6.56
N ASP A 134 15.17 -7.22 6.59
CA ASP A 134 15.77 -5.98 7.10
C ASP A 134 15.36 -4.75 6.24
N PRO A 135 14.56 -3.81 6.78
CA PRO A 135 14.13 -2.64 6.01
C PRO A 135 15.22 -1.54 5.93
N SER A 136 16.34 -1.69 6.67
CA SER A 136 17.36 -0.65 6.80
C SER A 136 18.31 -0.56 5.61
N VAL A 137 18.28 -1.53 4.68
CA VAL A 137 18.96 -1.44 3.38
C VAL A 137 18.20 -0.46 2.48
N SER A 138 18.20 0.83 2.86
CA SER A 138 17.32 1.86 2.32
C SER A 138 18.02 3.22 2.24
N ASP A 139 17.80 3.95 1.15
CA ASP A 139 18.24 5.34 1.02
C ASP A 139 17.52 6.25 2.04
N HIS A 140 16.24 6.02 2.32
CA HIS A 140 15.49 6.85 3.26
C HIS A 140 15.92 6.63 4.71
N MET A 141 16.28 5.40 5.09
CA MET A 141 16.68 5.08 6.47
C MET A 141 18.18 5.27 6.71
N ALA A 142 19.03 4.83 5.77
CA ALA A 142 20.49 4.82 5.93
C ALA A 142 21.21 5.93 5.14
N GLY A 143 20.52 6.70 4.30
CA GLY A 143 21.10 7.72 3.42
C GLY A 143 21.78 7.19 2.16
N ASP A 144 22.20 5.93 2.15
CA ASP A 144 22.70 5.18 1.00
C ASP A 144 22.47 3.67 1.22
N ALA A 145 21.52 3.08 0.48
CA ALA A 145 21.17 1.67 0.59
C ALA A 145 22.34 0.71 0.26
N ILE A 146 23.40 1.19 -0.38
CA ILE A 146 24.59 0.37 -0.71
C ILE A 146 25.51 0.21 0.49
N VAL A 147 25.47 1.10 1.49
CA VAL A 147 26.39 1.07 2.64
C VAL A 147 26.31 -0.24 3.42
N PRO A 148 25.13 -0.76 3.82
CA PRO A 148 25.04 -2.04 4.52
C PRO A 148 25.59 -3.22 3.68
N LEU A 149 25.36 -3.20 2.38
CA LEU A 149 25.85 -4.23 1.46
C LEU A 149 27.37 -4.18 1.29
N ARG A 150 27.96 -2.98 1.30
CA ARG A 150 29.43 -2.81 1.27
C ARG A 150 30.05 -3.34 2.55
N ALA A 151 29.49 -3.03 3.71
CA ALA A 151 29.96 -3.55 4.99
C ALA A 151 29.91 -5.09 5.03
N LEU A 152 28.87 -5.70 4.45
CA LEU A 152 28.78 -7.15 4.31
C LEU A 152 29.90 -7.72 3.43
N ALA A 153 30.18 -7.09 2.28
CA ALA A 153 31.29 -7.50 1.42
C ALA A 153 32.66 -7.32 2.09
N ASP A 154 32.88 -6.19 2.77
CA ASP A 154 34.11 -5.91 3.51
C ASP A 154 34.35 -6.95 4.61
N SER A 155 33.28 -7.46 5.24
CA SER A 155 33.39 -8.54 6.23
C SER A 155 33.90 -9.86 5.65
N LEU A 156 33.62 -10.15 4.38
CA LEU A 156 34.14 -11.34 3.68
C LEU A 156 35.63 -11.15 3.37
N VAL A 157 36.00 -9.96 2.89
CA VAL A 157 37.40 -9.61 2.60
C VAL A 157 38.24 -9.67 3.87
N ALA A 158 37.73 -9.14 4.99
CA ALA A 158 38.39 -9.19 6.29
C ALA A 158 38.60 -10.62 6.80
N ARG A 159 37.76 -11.57 6.38
CA ARG A 159 37.91 -13.02 6.65
C ARG A 159 38.84 -13.72 5.65
N GLY A 160 39.52 -12.98 4.79
CA GLY A 160 40.48 -13.50 3.82
C GLY A 160 39.85 -14.04 2.53
N VAL A 161 38.54 -13.85 2.31
CA VAL A 161 37.88 -14.25 1.06
C VAL A 161 38.33 -13.32 -0.07
N LYS A 162 38.89 -13.92 -1.12
CA LYS A 162 39.38 -13.27 -2.33
C LYS A 162 38.56 -13.65 -3.56
N ARG A 163 37.96 -14.85 -3.55
CA ARG A 163 37.26 -15.40 -4.71
C ARG A 163 36.10 -16.29 -4.30
N VAL A 164 35.02 -16.23 -5.06
CA VAL A 164 33.89 -17.18 -5.00
C VAL A 164 33.82 -17.87 -6.35
N THR A 165 33.87 -19.21 -6.38
CA THR A 165 33.82 -19.96 -7.65
C THR A 165 32.41 -20.28 -8.11
N GLY A 166 31.46 -20.35 -7.19
CA GLY A 166 30.04 -20.56 -7.47
C GLY A 166 29.27 -19.26 -7.66
N ALA A 167 27.96 -19.36 -7.51
CA ALA A 167 27.02 -18.26 -7.66
C ALA A 167 26.76 -17.53 -6.33
N LEU A 168 26.25 -16.30 -6.42
CA LEU A 168 25.57 -15.63 -5.32
C LEU A 168 24.09 -16.04 -5.37
N VAL A 169 23.60 -16.73 -4.34
CA VAL A 169 22.24 -17.30 -4.31
C VAL A 169 21.48 -16.84 -3.08
N PRO A 170 20.15 -16.64 -3.18
CA PRO A 170 19.32 -16.42 -1.99
C PRO A 170 19.29 -17.69 -1.12
N GLY A 171 19.15 -17.48 0.19
CA GLY A 171 18.95 -18.52 1.18
C GLY A 171 17.51 -19.04 1.20
N ALA A 172 17.13 -19.62 2.34
CA ALA A 172 15.76 -20.04 2.57
C ALA A 172 14.84 -18.81 2.63
N ASP A 173 13.68 -18.94 1.99
CA ASP A 173 12.61 -17.94 2.03
C ASP A 173 12.04 -17.85 3.45
N ALA A 174 12.25 -16.71 4.10
CA ALA A 174 11.72 -16.44 5.44
C ALA A 174 10.25 -16.02 5.40
N PHE A 175 9.74 -15.57 4.24
CA PHE A 175 8.40 -15.01 4.03
C PHE A 175 7.66 -15.78 2.91
N PRO A 176 7.27 -17.06 3.15
CA PRO A 176 6.71 -17.93 2.11
C PRO A 176 5.30 -17.53 1.61
N ASP A 177 4.71 -16.49 2.20
CA ASP A 177 3.39 -15.99 1.88
C ASP A 177 3.40 -15.07 0.65
N ALA A 178 2.22 -14.57 0.27
CA ALA A 178 2.11 -13.63 -0.84
C ALA A 178 2.89 -12.33 -0.55
N THR A 179 3.71 -11.90 -1.50
CA THR A 179 4.50 -10.66 -1.40
C THR A 179 3.65 -9.39 -1.46
N LEU A 180 2.43 -9.47 -1.99
CA LEU A 180 1.49 -8.36 -2.08
C LEU A 180 0.44 -8.43 -0.97
N GLY A 181 0.08 -7.27 -0.42
CA GLY A 181 -0.94 -7.19 0.62
C GLY A 181 -2.33 -7.63 0.15
N PHE A 182 -3.06 -8.29 1.03
CA PHE A 182 -4.43 -8.70 0.77
C PHE A 182 -5.32 -7.48 0.46
N GLY A 183 -6.03 -7.54 -0.66
CA GLY A 183 -6.96 -6.49 -1.09
C GLY A 183 -6.29 -5.26 -1.72
N TRP A 184 -4.98 -5.28 -1.99
CA TRP A 184 -4.32 -4.19 -2.72
C TRP A 184 -4.86 -4.03 -4.13
N SER A 185 -5.02 -2.77 -4.55
CA SER A 185 -5.48 -2.45 -5.89
C SER A 185 -4.35 -2.66 -6.90
N TYR A 186 -4.67 -3.27 -8.04
CA TYR A 186 -3.72 -3.41 -9.14
C TYR A 186 -3.21 -2.05 -9.65
N ASP A 187 -4.05 -1.01 -9.59
CA ASP A 187 -3.69 0.34 -10.03
C ASP A 187 -2.65 1.01 -9.12
N ASP A 188 -2.40 0.46 -7.93
CA ASP A 188 -1.43 1.00 -6.98
C ASP A 188 -0.03 0.39 -7.12
N LEU A 189 0.14 -0.69 -7.90
CA LEU A 189 1.40 -1.46 -7.96
C LEU A 189 2.59 -0.69 -8.54
N ASP A 190 2.35 0.43 -9.22
CA ASP A 190 3.40 1.32 -9.73
C ASP A 190 3.93 2.31 -8.66
N PHE A 191 3.33 2.33 -7.45
CA PHE A 191 3.71 3.25 -6.36
C PHE A 191 4.49 2.54 -5.25
N ALA A 192 5.43 3.28 -4.66
CA ALA A 192 6.31 2.75 -3.60
C ALA A 192 5.56 2.22 -2.37
N PHE A 193 4.39 2.77 -2.02
CA PHE A 193 3.59 2.28 -0.88
C PHE A 193 2.94 0.91 -1.13
N SER A 194 3.00 0.40 -2.37
CA SER A 194 2.49 -0.89 -2.81
C SER A 194 3.62 -1.80 -3.30
N ALA A 195 4.86 -1.50 -2.92
CA ALA A 195 5.98 -2.40 -3.16
C ALA A 195 5.73 -3.74 -2.46
N GLY A 196 6.07 -4.84 -3.13
CA GLY A 196 5.99 -6.17 -2.52
C GLY A 196 6.89 -6.26 -1.28
N VAL A 197 6.67 -7.27 -0.45
CA VAL A 197 7.48 -7.59 0.74
C VAL A 197 8.29 -8.85 0.47
N ASP A 198 9.54 -8.89 0.93
CA ASP A 198 10.50 -9.98 0.66
C ASP A 198 11.55 -10.04 1.78
N GLU A 199 12.15 -11.21 2.02
CA GLU A 199 13.16 -11.43 3.06
C GLU A 199 14.50 -10.76 2.74
N LEU A 200 14.81 -10.59 1.45
CA LEU A 200 15.95 -9.83 0.95
C LEU A 200 15.48 -8.47 0.43
N TYR A 201 15.00 -7.64 1.36
CA TYR A 201 14.46 -6.34 1.03
C TYR A 201 15.54 -5.32 0.66
N PHE A 202 15.40 -4.71 -0.50
CA PHE A 202 16.33 -3.69 -0.99
C PHE A 202 15.59 -2.40 -1.32
N ASN A 203 16.07 -1.31 -0.73
CA ASN A 203 15.61 0.05 -0.94
C ASN A 203 14.08 0.20 -0.93
N GLU A 204 13.45 -0.37 0.12
CA GLU A 204 12.00 -0.37 0.33
C GLU A 204 11.20 -0.95 -0.87
N GLY A 205 11.83 -1.82 -1.66
CA GLY A 205 11.20 -2.44 -2.83
C GLY A 205 10.94 -1.48 -4.00
N PHE A 206 11.53 -0.29 -4.01
CA PHE A 206 11.42 0.65 -5.13
C PHE A 206 12.78 1.16 -5.61
N SER A 207 12.80 1.67 -6.85
CA SER A 207 13.97 2.37 -7.41
C SER A 207 13.57 3.74 -7.89
N ARG A 208 14.35 4.77 -7.52
CA ARG A 208 14.11 6.12 -8.03
C ARG A 208 14.67 6.23 -9.44
N VAL A 209 13.83 6.62 -10.40
CA VAL A 209 14.23 6.90 -11.78
C VAL A 209 14.39 8.41 -11.95
N VAL A 210 15.63 8.87 -12.07
CA VAL A 210 15.95 10.28 -12.33
C VAL A 210 16.12 10.49 -13.82
N VAL A 211 15.22 11.26 -14.43
CA VAL A 211 15.27 11.62 -15.85
C VAL A 211 15.76 13.06 -15.98
N ARG A 212 16.78 13.29 -16.80
CA ARG A 212 17.32 14.63 -17.12
C ARG A 212 17.17 14.88 -18.62
N GLY A 213 16.62 16.05 -18.97
CA GLY A 213 16.56 16.51 -20.35
C GLY A 213 17.95 16.62 -20.98
N GLY A 214 18.00 16.50 -22.31
CA GLY A 214 19.17 16.81 -23.12
C GLY A 214 19.43 18.31 -23.20
N ALA A 215 20.48 18.71 -23.93
CA ALA A 215 20.93 20.10 -23.97
C ALA A 215 19.96 21.00 -24.76
N ALA A 216 19.33 20.47 -25.79
CA ALA A 216 18.41 21.19 -26.68
C ALA A 216 17.08 20.47 -26.86
N ALA A 217 16.07 21.22 -27.36
CA ALA A 217 14.81 20.63 -27.80
C ALA A 217 15.07 19.62 -28.93
N GLY A 218 14.45 18.45 -28.84
CA GLY A 218 14.67 17.32 -29.74
C GLY A 218 15.67 16.28 -29.22
N ASP A 219 16.54 16.66 -28.28
CA ASP A 219 17.55 15.75 -27.74
C ASP A 219 16.92 14.63 -26.91
N ARG A 220 17.58 13.46 -26.91
CA ARG A 220 17.20 12.35 -26.03
C ARG A 220 17.55 12.68 -24.58
N PRO A 221 16.63 12.48 -23.63
CA PRO A 221 16.93 12.60 -22.22
C PRO A 221 17.82 11.44 -21.75
N THR A 222 18.53 11.66 -20.65
CA THR A 222 19.23 10.60 -19.92
C THR A 222 18.37 10.15 -18.74
N ALA A 223 18.45 8.88 -18.37
CA ALA A 223 17.85 8.38 -17.14
C ALA A 223 18.85 7.55 -16.34
N ARG A 224 18.73 7.62 -15.02
CA ARG A 224 19.50 6.82 -14.07
C ARG A 224 18.57 6.26 -13.02
N THR A 225 18.82 5.03 -12.60
CA THR A 225 18.20 4.43 -11.42
C THR A 225 19.08 4.68 -10.20
N MET A 226 18.43 4.82 -9.05
CA MET A 226 19.04 4.89 -7.73
C MET A 226 18.29 3.95 -6.79
N PRO A 227 18.98 3.33 -5.81
CA PRO A 227 20.43 3.43 -5.55
C PRO A 227 21.28 2.58 -6.49
N ALA A 228 20.73 1.47 -7.01
CA ALA A 228 21.38 0.66 -8.02
C ALA A 228 21.40 1.37 -9.39
N ARG A 229 22.57 1.48 -10.03
CA ARG A 229 22.73 2.19 -11.31
C ARG A 229 22.41 1.36 -12.56
N SER A 230 22.33 0.03 -12.40
CA SER A 230 22.21 -0.93 -13.50
C SER A 230 20.92 -1.75 -13.47
N VAL A 231 20.18 -1.71 -12.36
CA VAL A 231 18.98 -2.50 -12.12
C VAL A 231 17.92 -1.63 -11.43
N PRO A 232 16.65 -1.66 -11.87
CA PRO A 232 16.20 -2.25 -13.13
C PRO A 232 16.75 -1.50 -14.35
N ARG A 233 16.91 -2.19 -15.49
CA ARG A 233 17.29 -1.51 -16.74
C ARG A 233 16.11 -0.68 -17.24
N VAL A 234 16.25 0.64 -17.22
CA VAL A 234 15.22 1.57 -17.70
C VAL A 234 15.45 1.90 -19.17
N ARG A 235 14.38 1.83 -19.96
CA ARG A 235 14.36 2.30 -21.35
C ARG A 235 13.53 3.58 -21.42
N VAL A 236 14.12 4.65 -21.94
CA VAL A 236 13.44 5.95 -22.01
C VAL A 236 12.97 6.20 -23.44
N TRP A 237 11.66 6.38 -23.59
CA TRP A 237 11.02 6.81 -24.84
C TRP A 237 10.43 8.20 -24.66
N ALA A 238 11.31 9.19 -24.56
CA ALA A 238 10.96 10.59 -24.43
C ALA A 238 11.92 11.46 -25.24
N GLN A 239 11.52 12.71 -25.48
CA GLN A 239 12.34 13.73 -26.11
C GLN A 239 12.30 14.98 -25.24
N THR A 240 13.42 15.70 -25.23
CA THR A 240 13.53 16.98 -24.55
C THR A 240 12.71 18.00 -25.34
N THR A 241 11.81 18.71 -24.66
CA THR A 241 11.04 19.79 -25.26
C THR A 241 11.62 21.13 -24.86
N ALA A 242 11.39 22.16 -25.67
CA ALA A 242 11.72 23.52 -25.28
C ALA A 242 11.07 23.87 -23.92
N PRO A 243 11.73 24.67 -23.07
CA PRO A 243 11.13 25.15 -21.83
C PRO A 243 9.77 25.78 -22.14
N VAL A 244 8.72 25.29 -21.50
CA VAL A 244 7.42 25.96 -21.56
C VAL A 244 7.56 27.23 -20.74
N ALA A 245 7.32 28.40 -21.34
CA ALA A 245 7.25 29.66 -20.61
C ALA A 245 6.16 29.54 -19.54
N THR A 246 6.56 29.26 -18.31
CA THR A 246 5.69 29.32 -17.16
C THR A 246 5.64 30.78 -16.74
N ASN A 247 4.44 31.35 -16.60
CA ASN A 247 4.25 32.70 -16.06
C ASN A 247 4.77 32.77 -14.61
N GLY A 248 6.09 32.95 -14.43
CA GLY A 248 6.77 33.12 -13.15
C GLY A 248 6.82 31.91 -12.21
N ARG A 249 6.36 30.72 -12.63
CA ARG A 249 6.46 29.50 -11.80
C ARG A 249 7.67 28.67 -12.20
N PRO A 250 8.72 28.53 -11.38
CA PRO A 250 9.85 27.68 -11.74
C PRO A 250 9.36 26.27 -12.07
N CYS A 251 9.96 25.64 -13.09
CA CYS A 251 9.82 24.21 -13.34
C CYS A 251 10.38 23.47 -12.12
N ALA A 252 9.55 23.21 -11.11
CA ALA A 252 9.93 22.34 -10.02
C ALA A 252 10.26 20.97 -10.62
N ALA A 253 11.41 20.42 -10.28
CA ALA A 253 11.71 19.01 -10.47
C ALA A 253 10.68 18.22 -9.66
N ARG A 254 9.55 17.90 -10.28
CA ARG A 254 8.50 17.11 -9.67
C ARG A 254 8.92 15.66 -9.80
N GLU A 255 9.02 14.94 -8.69
CA GLU A 255 9.13 13.48 -8.74
C GLU A 255 8.00 12.96 -9.65
N LEU A 256 8.38 12.32 -10.74
CA LEU A 256 7.45 11.79 -11.72
C LEU A 256 6.81 10.53 -11.13
N PHE A 257 5.73 10.73 -10.39
CA PHE A 257 4.79 9.66 -10.10
C PHE A 257 3.94 9.41 -11.36
N PRO A 258 3.77 8.16 -11.82
CA PRO A 258 2.87 7.85 -12.92
C PRO A 258 1.44 8.23 -12.51
N SER A 259 0.90 9.32 -13.08
CA SER A 259 -0.51 9.65 -12.90
C SER A 259 -1.34 8.87 -13.91
N GLY A 260 -2.03 7.82 -13.43
CA GLY A 260 -2.98 7.05 -14.22
C GLY A 260 -4.27 7.86 -14.45
N ARG A 261 -4.59 8.17 -15.71
CA ARG A 261 -5.98 8.27 -16.15
C ARG A 261 -6.29 7.01 -16.94
N THR A 262 -7.35 6.31 -16.51
CA THR A 262 -7.93 5.16 -17.20
C THR A 262 -8.31 5.49 -18.65
N PRO A 263 -7.98 4.64 -19.63
CA PRO A 263 -8.56 4.74 -20.97
C PRO A 263 -10.04 4.28 -20.97
N PRO A 264 -10.88 4.76 -21.91
CA PRO A 264 -12.24 4.26 -22.05
C PRO A 264 -12.25 2.79 -22.51
N THR A 265 -13.23 2.05 -22.01
CA THR A 265 -13.48 0.61 -22.18
C THR A 265 -13.46 0.16 -23.65
N PRO A 266 -12.79 -0.95 -24.02
CA PRO A 266 -12.99 -1.57 -25.33
C PRO A 266 -14.27 -2.43 -25.35
N PRO A 267 -14.85 -2.72 -26.54
CA PRO A 267 -16.12 -3.42 -26.65
C PRO A 267 -15.99 -4.88 -26.21
N ARG A 268 -17.08 -5.38 -25.61
CA ARG A 268 -17.23 -6.76 -25.11
C ARG A 268 -16.87 -7.78 -26.20
N SER A 269 -15.94 -8.68 -25.88
CA SER A 269 -15.90 -10.01 -26.49
C SER A 269 -15.94 -11.04 -25.38
N SER A 270 -16.94 -11.90 -25.43
CA SER A 270 -17.17 -13.01 -24.51
C SER A 270 -16.19 -14.14 -24.82
N TRP A 271 -15.48 -14.63 -23.83
CA TRP A 271 -14.80 -15.93 -23.90
C TRP A 271 -15.21 -16.80 -22.71
N LYS A 272 -15.76 -17.98 -23.02
CA LYS A 272 -16.08 -19.04 -22.06
C LYS A 272 -14.81 -19.79 -21.68
N ALA A 273 -14.65 -20.10 -20.39
CA ALA A 273 -13.58 -20.95 -19.87
C ALA A 273 -13.87 -22.44 -20.11
N PRO A 274 -12.84 -23.27 -20.37
CA PRO A 274 -12.88 -24.70 -20.07
C PRO A 274 -12.12 -25.02 -18.78
N SER A 275 -12.60 -26.07 -18.12
CA SER A 275 -12.22 -26.68 -16.85
C SER A 275 -10.78 -27.24 -16.75
N ARG A 276 -10.24 -27.25 -15.51
CA ARG A 276 -8.94 -27.77 -14.97
C ARG A 276 -8.62 -29.25 -15.34
N PRO A 277 -7.44 -29.87 -15.03
CA PRO A 277 -6.32 -29.42 -14.17
C PRO A 277 -4.85 -29.64 -14.66
N ALA A 278 -3.94 -28.94 -13.97
CA ALA A 278 -2.51 -29.20 -13.66
C ALA A 278 -1.51 -29.70 -14.74
N THR A 279 -0.50 -28.86 -15.03
CA THR A 279 0.95 -29.17 -14.95
C THR A 279 1.75 -27.87 -15.13
N ARG A 280 2.85 -27.72 -14.37
CA ARG A 280 3.81 -26.59 -14.44
C ARG A 280 4.56 -26.64 -15.78
N PRO A 281 4.88 -25.47 -16.38
CA PRO A 281 6.31 -25.18 -16.53
C PRO A 281 6.69 -23.71 -16.26
N SER A 282 7.97 -23.55 -15.90
CA SER A 282 8.79 -22.33 -15.81
C SER A 282 8.16 -21.00 -16.27
N SER A 283 7.93 -20.08 -15.35
CA SER A 283 7.54 -18.70 -15.68
C SER A 283 8.77 -17.86 -15.99
N ARG A 284 9.06 -17.69 -17.28
CA ARG A 284 9.64 -16.45 -17.80
C ARG A 284 8.66 -15.33 -17.45
N SER A 285 9.12 -14.28 -16.78
CA SER A 285 8.35 -13.06 -16.55
C SER A 285 7.87 -12.48 -17.89
N PRO A 286 6.59 -12.13 -18.05
CA PRO A 286 6.13 -11.48 -19.27
C PRO A 286 6.64 -10.04 -19.29
N THR A 287 7.40 -9.68 -20.31
CA THR A 287 7.78 -8.29 -20.60
C THR A 287 6.53 -7.50 -20.99
N VAL A 288 5.87 -6.88 -20.02
CA VAL A 288 4.78 -5.95 -20.27
C VAL A 288 5.37 -4.67 -20.87
N THR A 289 5.28 -4.54 -22.19
CA THR A 289 5.65 -3.30 -22.89
C THR A 289 4.47 -2.34 -22.85
N ARG A 290 4.40 -1.45 -21.85
CA ARG A 290 3.37 -0.39 -21.80
C ARG A 290 3.88 0.88 -22.47
N ARG A 291 3.15 1.35 -23.49
CA ARG A 291 3.30 2.68 -24.10
C ARG A 291 2.62 3.71 -23.18
N ALA A 292 3.39 4.60 -22.58
CA ALA A 292 2.83 5.83 -22.02
C ALA A 292 2.59 6.85 -23.14
N ARG A 293 1.34 7.12 -23.51
CA ARG A 293 0.96 8.34 -24.25
C ARG A 293 0.29 9.28 -23.25
N THR A 294 0.99 10.31 -22.81
CA THR A 294 0.39 11.35 -21.96
C THR A 294 -0.25 12.41 -22.87
N CYS A 295 -1.54 12.65 -22.67
CA CYS A 295 -2.34 13.60 -23.43
C CYS A 295 -2.14 15.03 -22.90
N TRP A 296 -1.73 15.96 -23.75
CA TRP A 296 -1.74 17.40 -23.45
C TRP A 296 -3.13 17.97 -23.71
N ARG A 297 -3.64 18.78 -22.76
CA ARG A 297 -4.94 19.45 -22.83
C ARG A 297 -4.73 20.86 -23.40
N CYS A 298 -5.07 21.07 -24.67
CA CYS A 298 -5.21 22.41 -25.24
C CYS A 298 -6.51 23.06 -24.73
N THR A 299 -6.41 24.23 -24.12
CA THR A 299 -7.53 25.15 -23.89
C THR A 299 -8.00 25.72 -25.23
N ARG A 300 -9.25 25.42 -25.64
CA ARG A 300 -9.90 26.15 -26.74
C ARG A 300 -10.55 27.41 -26.18
N ARG A 301 -10.13 28.56 -26.73
CA ARG A 301 -10.81 29.85 -26.63
C ARG A 301 -11.96 29.86 -27.64
N TRP A 302 -13.16 30.23 -27.20
CA TRP A 302 -14.29 30.48 -28.08
C TRP A 302 -14.04 31.76 -28.90
N GLY A 303 -14.29 31.69 -30.20
CA GLY A 303 -14.23 32.80 -31.14
C GLY A 303 -15.08 32.45 -32.35
N SER A 304 -16.13 33.24 -32.54
CA SER A 304 -17.20 33.15 -33.54
C SER A 304 -16.72 33.32 -34.98
N GLY A 305 -17.34 32.58 -35.91
CA GLY A 305 -17.29 32.86 -37.35
C GLY A 305 -17.63 31.61 -38.18
N GLY A 306 -18.73 31.67 -38.95
CA GLY A 306 -19.21 30.60 -39.85
C GLY A 306 -18.21 30.25 -40.96
N SER A 307 -18.48 29.37 -41.92
CA SER A 307 -19.69 28.68 -42.37
C SER A 307 -19.25 27.61 -43.39
N TRP A 308 -19.93 26.46 -43.38
CA TRP A 308 -20.18 25.47 -44.44
C TRP A 308 -19.51 25.60 -45.83
N TRP A 309 -18.88 24.52 -46.36
CA TRP A 309 -19.43 23.63 -47.42
C TRP A 309 -18.43 22.56 -47.96
N ARG A 310 -19.02 21.38 -48.21
CA ARG A 310 -18.79 20.22 -49.11
C ARG A 310 -17.49 20.02 -49.93
N GLY A 311 -17.00 18.78 -49.91
CA GLY A 311 -17.33 17.80 -50.97
C GLY A 311 -16.26 17.42 -52.01
N ALA A 312 -16.28 16.12 -52.33
CA ALA A 312 -15.86 15.49 -53.59
C ALA A 312 -14.45 14.87 -53.70
N SER A 313 -14.43 13.90 -54.61
CA SER A 313 -13.62 12.69 -54.73
C SER A 313 -12.93 12.62 -56.10
N ARG A 314 -12.00 11.64 -56.27
CA ARG A 314 -11.57 10.87 -57.48
C ARG A 314 -10.04 10.69 -57.49
N ARG A 315 -9.46 9.47 -57.52
CA ARG A 315 -9.32 8.38 -58.53
C ARG A 315 -8.09 8.52 -59.47
N GLY A 316 -7.41 7.39 -59.68
CA GLY A 316 -6.52 7.06 -60.82
C GLY A 316 -5.05 6.87 -60.42
N ALA A 317 -4.28 5.84 -60.81
CA ALA A 317 -4.44 4.80 -61.85
C ALA A 317 -3.54 3.57 -61.55
N ALA A 318 -3.75 2.48 -62.29
CA ALA A 318 -3.11 1.16 -62.18
C ALA A 318 -2.61 0.67 -63.56
N THR A 319 -1.57 -0.19 -63.60
CA THR A 319 -1.36 -1.24 -64.62
C THR A 319 -0.38 -2.35 -64.15
N PRO A 320 -0.54 -3.64 -64.53
CA PRO A 320 0.25 -4.79 -64.03
C PRO A 320 1.11 -5.49 -65.13
N PRO A 321 1.81 -6.61 -64.82
CA PRO A 321 2.13 -7.61 -65.85
C PRO A 321 1.71 -9.05 -65.50
N THR A 322 1.61 -9.82 -66.57
CA THR A 322 1.05 -11.17 -66.78
C THR A 322 2.02 -12.31 -66.47
N ARG A 323 1.46 -13.50 -66.16
CA ARG A 323 2.13 -14.81 -66.09
C ARG A 323 2.17 -15.48 -67.46
N SER A 324 3.23 -16.24 -67.74
CA SER A 324 3.13 -17.59 -68.35
C SER A 324 4.41 -18.38 -68.07
N SER A 325 4.22 -19.64 -67.67
CA SER A 325 5.23 -20.70 -67.55
C SER A 325 5.10 -21.61 -68.78
N PRO A 326 6.15 -22.40 -69.06
CA PRO A 326 6.02 -23.85 -69.19
C PRO A 326 6.47 -24.56 -67.90
#